data_AF-A0ABD0RZK0-F1
#
_entry.id   AF-A0ABD0RZK0-F1
#
_cell.length_a   1.000
_cell.length_b   1.000
_cell.length_c   1.000
_cell.angle_alpha   90.00
_cell.angle_beta   90.00
_cell.angle_gamma   90.00
#
_symmetry.space_group_name_H-M   'P 1'
#
loop_
_entity.id
_entity.type
_entity.pdbx_description
1 polymer ?
#
loop_
_entity_poly.entity_id
_entity_poly.type
_entity_poly.pdbx_seq_one_letter_code
_entity_poly.pdbx_strand_id
1 'polypeptide(L)'
;MEVGSLPVELWRLILAYLPLPDLGRCCLVCRAWRELVLSLDSTRWRQLCLGCPECRHPNWPRRPHLPPVSWREALRQHALASRTWTQNGSDLHSSACLHLFRRRKDRRVWHVGTVPGGGYETLRGALAAAGPYDKVVLHAGVYEEQVEVSLKVPVEIVGMGKLGDVSLLVSFDQQCPTARLCNLVFMPAWFSPVVYK
;
A
#
# COMPACT_ATOMS: atom_id res chain seq x y z
N MET A 1 23.26 -41.30 33.36
CA MET A 1 22.18 -40.90 32.44
C MET A 1 21.74 -39.52 32.88
N GLU A 2 22.17 -38.45 32.20
CA GLU A 2 21.77 -37.10 32.63
C GLU A 2 20.28 -36.90 32.38
N VAL A 3 19.52 -36.90 33.47
CA VAL A 3 18.12 -36.47 33.51
C VAL A 3 18.13 -34.95 33.36
N GLY A 4 17.56 -34.39 32.29
CA GLY A 4 17.09 -33.00 32.35
C GLY A 4 17.22 -32.09 31.14
N SER A 5 17.84 -32.49 30.01
CA SER A 5 17.83 -31.65 28.80
C SER A 5 16.90 -32.20 27.72
N LEU A 6 15.96 -31.37 27.27
CA LEU A 6 15.06 -31.70 26.18
C LEU A 6 15.87 -31.92 24.88
N PRO A 7 15.58 -32.96 24.07
CA PRO A 7 16.19 -33.16 22.77
C PRO A 7 16.15 -31.92 21.87
N VAL A 8 17.17 -31.76 21.01
CA VAL A 8 17.32 -30.58 20.15
C VAL A 8 16.14 -30.42 19.17
N GLU A 9 15.56 -31.53 18.73
CA GLU A 9 14.40 -31.58 17.85
C GLU A 9 13.16 -30.99 18.52
N LEU A 10 12.95 -31.31 19.80
CA LEU A 10 11.83 -30.78 20.57
C LEU A 10 12.01 -29.29 20.87
N TRP A 11 13.25 -28.86 21.12
CA TRP A 11 13.56 -27.43 21.23
C TRP A 11 13.28 -26.68 19.93
N ARG A 12 13.66 -27.23 18.77
CA ARG A 12 13.33 -26.65 17.47
C ARG A 12 11.82 -26.56 17.26
N LEU A 13 11.07 -27.59 17.65
CA LEU A 13 9.62 -27.60 17.57
C LEU A 13 9.01 -26.49 18.45
N ILE A 14 9.44 -26.35 19.70
CA ILE A 14 8.98 -25.28 20.61
C ILE A 14 9.25 -23.91 20.00
N LEU A 15 10.48 -23.67 19.54
CA LEU A 15 10.85 -22.40 18.91
C LEU A 15 10.08 -22.14 17.62
N ALA A 16 9.73 -23.18 16.85
CA ALA A 16 8.96 -23.03 15.62
C ALA A 16 7.55 -22.43 15.86
N TYR A 17 6.98 -22.55 17.06
CA TYR A 17 5.71 -21.91 17.41
C TYR A 17 5.84 -20.42 17.74
N LEU A 18 7.05 -19.92 18.03
CA LEU A 18 7.25 -18.54 18.43
C LEU A 18 7.20 -17.58 17.24
N PRO A 19 6.62 -16.37 17.42
CA PRO A 19 6.66 -15.32 16.40
C PRO A 19 8.09 -14.75 16.28
N LEU A 20 8.35 -14.04 15.18
CA LEU A 20 9.67 -13.49 14.87
C LEU A 20 10.28 -12.62 15.98
N PRO A 21 9.53 -11.74 16.68
CA PRO A 21 10.09 -10.94 17.77
C PRO A 21 10.62 -11.79 18.93
N ASP A 22 9.90 -12.86 19.28
CA ASP A 22 10.28 -13.73 20.39
C ASP A 22 11.47 -14.61 20.02
N LEU A 23 11.55 -15.09 18.77
CA LEU A 23 12.76 -15.73 18.26
C LEU A 23 13.98 -14.81 18.31
N GLY A 24 13.78 -13.51 18.05
CA GLY A 24 14.80 -12.50 18.22
C GLY A 24 15.30 -12.40 19.66
N ARG A 25 14.38 -12.40 20.64
CA ARG A 25 14.72 -12.42 22.07
C ARG A 25 15.45 -13.70 22.49
N CYS A 26 15.02 -14.86 21.99
CA CYS A 26 15.70 -16.13 22.20
C CYS A 26 17.17 -16.09 21.73
N CYS A 27 17.46 -15.41 20.62
CA CYS A 27 18.84 -15.27 20.12
C CYS A 27 19.75 -14.46 21.05
N LEU A 28 19.19 -13.68 21.98
CA LEU A 28 19.93 -12.84 22.93
C LEU A 28 20.24 -13.55 24.24
N VAL A 29 19.63 -14.72 24.50
CA VAL A 29 19.81 -15.47 25.76
C VAL A 29 21.24 -15.97 25.90
N CYS A 30 21.71 -16.76 24.92
CA CYS A 30 23.10 -17.18 24.83
C CYS A 30 23.43 -17.70 23.42
N ARG A 31 24.71 -18.02 23.18
CA ARG A 31 25.17 -18.53 21.87
C ARG A 31 24.46 -19.82 21.46
N ALA A 32 24.25 -20.76 22.38
CA ALA A 32 23.58 -22.04 22.07
C ALA A 32 22.12 -21.83 21.61
N TRP A 33 21.40 -20.92 22.27
CA TRP A 33 20.04 -20.55 21.86
C TRP A 33 20.00 -19.86 20.50
N ARG A 34 20.98 -18.99 20.21
CA ARG A 34 21.12 -18.38 18.90
C ARG A 34 21.33 -19.43 17.81
N GLU A 35 22.27 -20.37 17.99
CA GLU A 35 22.50 -21.44 17.01
C GLU A 35 21.28 -22.33 16.84
N LEU A 36 20.57 -22.62 17.92
CA LEU A 36 19.33 -23.39 17.89
C LEU A 36 18.24 -22.70 17.07
N VAL A 37 18.01 -21.40 17.26
CA VAL A 37 17.09 -20.60 16.44
C VAL A 37 17.55 -20.56 14.97
N LEU A 38 18.85 -20.39 14.72
CA LEU A 38 19.41 -20.37 13.36
C LEU A 38 19.29 -21.73 12.65
N SER A 39 19.18 -22.82 13.42
CA SER A 39 18.99 -24.19 12.92
C SER A 39 17.54 -24.56 12.58
N LEU A 40 16.58 -23.63 12.75
CA LEU A 40 15.22 -23.82 12.28
C LEU A 40 15.18 -24.06 10.77
N ASP A 41 14.20 -24.85 10.36
CA ASP A 41 13.99 -25.31 9.00
C ASP A 41 13.65 -24.17 8.02
N SER A 42 13.98 -24.39 6.75
CA SER A 42 13.75 -23.41 5.69
C SER A 42 12.25 -23.10 5.48
N THR A 43 11.37 -24.07 5.73
CA THR A 43 9.92 -23.89 5.69
C THR A 43 9.42 -22.95 6.77
N ARG A 44 9.95 -23.04 8.00
CA ARG A 44 9.64 -22.09 9.06
C ARG A 44 10.13 -20.68 8.73
N TRP A 45 11.38 -20.53 8.27
CA TRP A 45 11.89 -19.23 7.82
C TRP A 45 11.04 -18.64 6.70
N ARG A 46 10.57 -19.46 5.75
CA ARG A 46 9.63 -19.04 4.71
C ARG A 46 8.31 -18.53 5.28
N GLN A 47 7.71 -19.24 6.23
CA GLN A 47 6.47 -18.80 6.88
C GLN A 47 6.65 -17.46 7.60
N LEU A 48 7.74 -17.30 8.35
CA LEU A 48 8.07 -16.04 9.03
C LEU A 48 8.26 -14.90 8.03
N CYS A 49 8.93 -15.16 6.90
CA CYS A 49 9.08 -14.17 5.82
C CYS A 49 7.76 -13.74 5.21
N LEU A 50 6.91 -14.71 4.85
CA LEU A 50 5.65 -14.43 4.19
C LEU A 50 4.62 -13.84 5.16
N GLY A 51 4.69 -14.23 6.43
CA GLY A 51 3.83 -13.76 7.50
C GLY A 51 4.12 -12.33 7.97
N CYS A 52 5.26 -11.74 7.61
CA CYS A 52 5.61 -10.37 8.00
C CYS A 52 5.01 -9.33 7.03
N PRO A 53 4.00 -8.54 7.44
CA PRO A 53 3.39 -7.52 6.58
C PRO A 53 4.24 -6.25 6.47
N GLU A 54 4.97 -5.91 7.54
CA GLU A 54 5.79 -4.70 7.66
C GLU A 54 7.01 -4.71 6.71
N CYS A 55 7.50 -5.92 6.40
CA CYS A 55 8.73 -6.11 5.64
C CYS A 55 8.55 -6.15 4.11
N ARG A 56 7.43 -5.64 3.58
CA ARG A 56 7.11 -5.78 2.15
C ARG A 56 7.49 -4.54 1.35
N HIS A 57 8.55 -4.63 0.57
CA HIS A 57 8.91 -3.64 -0.45
C HIS A 57 7.91 -3.67 -1.64
N PRO A 58 7.62 -2.56 -2.36
CA PRO A 58 6.59 -2.54 -3.42
C PRO A 58 6.87 -3.54 -4.55
N ASN A 59 8.15 -3.78 -4.83
CA ASN A 59 8.59 -4.71 -5.87
C ASN A 59 8.89 -6.11 -5.31
N TRP A 60 8.35 -6.49 -4.14
CA TRP A 60 8.56 -7.80 -3.53
C TRP A 60 7.37 -8.76 -3.75
N PRO A 61 7.62 -10.02 -4.13
CA PRO A 61 8.87 -10.55 -4.67
C PRO A 61 9.06 -10.08 -6.12
N ARG A 62 10.27 -9.67 -6.53
CA ARG A 62 10.56 -9.34 -7.95
C ARG A 62 10.31 -10.54 -8.88
N ARG A 63 10.46 -11.75 -8.35
CA ARG A 63 10.22 -13.03 -9.05
C ARG A 63 9.51 -14.01 -8.09
N PRO A 64 8.18 -13.97 -7.99
CA PRO A 64 7.43 -14.79 -7.03
C PRO A 64 7.52 -16.30 -7.31
N HIS A 65 7.90 -16.66 -8.54
CA HIS A 65 8.05 -18.05 -8.99
C HIS A 65 9.36 -18.70 -8.54
N LEU A 66 10.34 -17.90 -8.08
CA LEU A 66 11.65 -18.40 -7.68
C LEU A 66 11.84 -18.18 -6.17
N PRO A 67 11.97 -19.25 -5.37
CA PRO A 67 12.28 -19.09 -3.96
C PRO A 67 13.69 -18.46 -3.80
N PRO A 68 13.89 -17.61 -2.79
CA PRO A 68 15.22 -17.11 -2.46
C PRO A 68 16.13 -18.27 -2.04
N VAL A 69 17.43 -18.11 -2.27
CA VAL A 69 18.46 -19.09 -1.89
C VAL A 69 18.43 -19.37 -0.37
N SER A 70 18.15 -18.35 0.44
CA SER A 70 18.00 -18.45 1.89
C SER A 70 16.85 -17.56 2.36
N TRP A 71 15.78 -18.17 2.86
CA TRP A 71 14.65 -17.44 3.43
C TRP A 71 15.06 -16.60 4.64
N ARG A 72 15.99 -17.09 5.46
CA ARG A 72 16.54 -16.34 6.60
C ARG A 72 17.24 -15.05 6.15
N GLU A 73 18.05 -15.13 5.10
CA GLU A 73 18.74 -13.93 4.57
C GLU A 73 17.77 -12.97 3.90
N ALA A 74 16.79 -13.49 3.16
CA ALA A 74 15.72 -12.67 2.59
C ALA A 74 14.97 -11.91 3.69
N LEU A 75 14.64 -12.56 4.81
CA LEU A 75 14.03 -11.90 5.98
C LEU A 75 14.90 -10.76 6.51
N ARG A 76 16.19 -11.04 6.71
CA ARG A 76 17.15 -10.05 7.23
C ARG A 76 17.27 -8.86 6.29
N GLN A 77 17.41 -9.10 4.99
CA GLN A 77 17.50 -8.05 3.98
C GLN A 77 16.24 -7.20 3.96
N HIS A 78 15.05 -7.80 4.09
CA HIS A 78 13.81 -7.03 4.15
C HIS A 78 13.65 -6.23 5.41
N ALA A 79 14.03 -6.78 6.57
CA ALA A 79 13.97 -6.07 7.83
C ALA A 79 14.90 -4.84 7.79
N LEU A 80 16.12 -5.00 7.25
CA LEU A 80 17.06 -3.89 7.06
C LEU A 80 16.54 -2.86 6.08
N ALA A 81 16.05 -3.29 4.91
CA ALA A 81 15.46 -2.38 3.94
C ALA A 81 14.28 -1.63 4.56
N SER A 82 13.34 -2.32 5.18
CA SER A 82 12.16 -1.68 5.77
C SER A 82 12.56 -0.68 6.84
N ARG A 83 13.56 -0.99 7.67
CA ARG A 83 14.11 -0.05 8.65
C ARG A 83 14.73 1.17 8.00
N THR A 84 15.56 1.01 6.96
CA THR A 84 16.17 2.16 6.26
C THR A 84 15.13 3.00 5.54
N TRP A 85 14.11 2.38 4.94
CA TRP A 85 12.97 3.08 4.34
C TRP A 85 12.15 3.84 5.39
N THR A 86 11.90 3.27 6.57
CA THR A 86 11.19 3.97 7.65
C THR A 86 12.01 5.08 8.29
N GLN A 87 13.33 4.93 8.38
CA GLN A 87 14.23 5.94 8.97
C GLN A 87 14.48 7.12 8.03
N ASN A 88 14.64 6.85 6.73
CA ASN A 88 14.85 7.90 5.72
C ASN A 88 13.52 8.51 5.23
N GLY A 89 12.38 7.97 5.67
CA GLY A 89 11.05 8.41 5.27
C GLY A 89 10.56 9.67 5.99
N SER A 90 11.28 10.18 6.99
CA SER A 90 10.91 11.40 7.71
C SER A 90 11.00 12.67 6.84
N ASP A 91 11.83 12.66 5.80
CA ASP A 91 12.21 13.90 5.10
C ASP A 91 11.56 14.05 3.71
N LEU A 92 10.80 13.06 3.23
CA LEU A 92 10.09 13.12 1.94
C LEU A 92 8.63 12.67 2.07
N HIS A 93 7.83 13.47 2.77
CA HIS A 93 6.37 13.26 2.89
C HIS A 93 5.58 13.49 1.58
N SER A 94 6.22 13.97 0.51
CA SER A 94 5.57 14.27 -0.78
C SER A 94 5.45 13.07 -1.74
N SER A 95 6.25 12.01 -1.58
CA SER A 95 6.21 10.80 -2.44
C SER A 95 5.53 9.57 -1.80
N ALA A 96 5.16 9.66 -0.51
CA ALA A 96 4.46 8.60 0.22
C ALA A 96 2.98 8.41 -0.22
N CYS A 97 2.37 9.41 -0.87
CA CYS A 97 0.98 9.34 -1.34
C CYS A 97 0.72 8.15 -2.28
N LEU A 98 1.68 7.83 -3.18
CA LEU A 98 1.56 6.72 -4.12
C LEU A 98 1.48 5.35 -3.42
N HIS A 99 2.17 5.19 -2.29
CA HIS A 99 2.15 3.94 -1.52
C HIS A 99 0.91 3.82 -0.64
N LEU A 100 0.42 4.94 -0.08
CA LEU A 100 -0.79 4.98 0.73
C LEU A 100 -2.01 4.51 -0.07
N PHE A 101 -2.18 5.00 -1.30
CA PHE A 101 -3.31 4.61 -2.15
C PHE A 101 -3.16 3.21 -2.77
N ARG A 102 -1.94 2.70 -3.01
CA ARG A 102 -1.71 1.41 -3.70
C ARG A 102 -1.71 0.16 -2.81
N ARG A 103 -1.56 0.27 -1.49
CA ARG A 103 -1.28 -0.89 -0.60
C ARG A 103 -2.45 -1.35 0.29
N ARG A 104 -3.56 -0.60 0.35
CA ARG A 104 -4.70 -0.93 1.21
C ARG A 104 -5.60 -1.97 0.52
N LYS A 105 -5.74 -3.15 1.14
CA LYS A 105 -6.61 -4.24 0.64
C LYS A 105 -8.10 -3.93 0.77
N ASP A 106 -8.49 -3.10 1.74
CA ASP A 106 -9.90 -2.81 2.05
C ASP A 106 -10.46 -1.61 1.25
N ARG A 107 -9.70 -1.13 0.25
CA ARG A 107 -10.03 0.06 -0.53
C ARG A 107 -11.24 -0.20 -1.42
N ARG A 108 -12.26 0.65 -1.31
CA ARG A 108 -13.42 0.61 -2.20
C ARG A 108 -13.13 1.39 -3.49
N VAL A 109 -13.75 0.95 -4.57
CA VAL A 109 -13.67 1.59 -5.88
C VAL A 109 -15.04 2.15 -6.21
N TRP A 110 -15.11 3.47 -6.35
CA TRP A 110 -16.32 4.20 -6.70
C TRP A 110 -16.24 4.57 -8.17
N HIS A 111 -17.29 4.28 -8.93
CA HIS A 111 -17.34 4.57 -10.36
C HIS A 111 -18.21 5.80 -10.60
N VAL A 112 -17.71 6.71 -11.43
CA VAL A 112 -18.39 7.94 -11.82
C VAL A 112 -18.52 7.98 -13.34
N GLY A 113 -19.70 8.34 -13.82
CA GLY A 113 -20.08 8.33 -15.23
C GLY A 113 -20.98 7.14 -15.60
N THR A 114 -21.39 7.09 -16.88
CA THR A 114 -22.37 6.13 -17.37
C THR A 114 -21.74 4.74 -17.52
N VAL A 115 -21.92 3.89 -16.51
CA VAL A 115 -21.38 2.51 -16.47
C VAL A 115 -22.52 1.50 -16.39
N PRO A 116 -22.49 0.42 -17.19
CA PRO A 116 -23.41 -0.70 -16.99
C PRO A 116 -23.13 -1.37 -15.63
N GLY A 117 -24.08 -1.27 -14.70
CA GLY A 117 -23.97 -1.85 -13.35
C GLY A 117 -24.10 -0.87 -12.19
N GLY A 118 -24.35 0.41 -12.45
CA GLY A 118 -24.57 1.42 -11.41
C GLY A 118 -23.28 2.11 -10.96
N GLY A 119 -23.31 3.44 -10.98
CA GLY A 119 -22.24 4.34 -10.58
C GLY A 119 -22.83 5.69 -10.21
N TYR A 120 -22.01 6.59 -9.68
CA TYR A 120 -22.44 7.96 -9.42
C TYR A 120 -22.49 8.75 -10.73
N GLU A 121 -23.52 9.58 -10.87
CA GLU A 121 -23.63 10.51 -12.00
C GLU A 121 -22.63 11.66 -11.87
N THR A 122 -22.32 12.06 -10.63
CA THR A 122 -21.47 13.23 -10.33
C THR A 122 -20.22 12.82 -9.55
N LEU A 123 -19.13 13.56 -9.77
CA LEU A 123 -17.87 13.37 -9.03
C LEU A 123 -18.08 13.70 -7.56
N ARG A 124 -18.84 14.77 -7.28
CA ARG A 124 -19.24 15.16 -5.92
C ARG A 124 -19.98 14.06 -5.17
N GLY A 125 -20.93 13.39 -5.83
CA GLY A 125 -21.69 12.30 -5.22
C GLY A 125 -20.79 11.15 -4.79
N ALA A 126 -19.86 10.74 -5.64
CA ALA A 126 -18.90 9.69 -5.30
C ALA A 126 -17.95 10.11 -4.17
N LEU A 127 -17.46 11.36 -4.18
CA LEU A 127 -16.57 11.86 -3.13
C LEU A 127 -17.27 11.99 -1.77
N ALA A 128 -18.58 12.26 -1.74
CA ALA A 128 -19.36 12.28 -0.51
C ALA A 128 -19.47 10.89 0.15
N ALA A 129 -19.49 9.83 -0.66
CA ALA A 129 -19.53 8.45 -0.20
C ALA A 129 -18.14 7.83 0.03
N ALA A 130 -17.09 8.44 -0.53
CA ALA A 130 -15.73 7.92 -0.45
C ALA A 130 -15.16 7.97 0.97
N GLY A 131 -14.62 6.85 1.42
CA GLY A 131 -13.86 6.77 2.67
C GLY A 131 -12.39 7.20 2.49
N PRO A 132 -11.63 7.30 3.60
CA PRO A 132 -10.20 7.56 3.54
C PRO A 132 -9.45 6.52 2.71
N TYR A 133 -8.67 7.00 1.76
CA TYR A 133 -7.86 6.26 0.80
C TYR A 133 -8.61 5.49 -0.28
N ASP A 134 -9.92 5.70 -0.44
CA ASP A 134 -10.71 5.10 -1.51
C ASP A 134 -10.31 5.62 -2.90
N LYS A 135 -10.64 4.81 -3.92
CA LYS A 135 -10.40 5.14 -5.31
C LYS A 135 -11.70 5.55 -6.00
N VAL A 136 -11.71 6.72 -6.60
CA VAL A 136 -12.77 7.21 -7.48
C VAL A 136 -12.30 7.09 -8.93
N VAL A 137 -13.07 6.39 -9.74
CA VAL A 137 -12.78 6.08 -11.14
C VAL A 137 -13.76 6.82 -12.02
N LEU A 138 -13.25 7.75 -12.82
CA LEU A 138 -14.00 8.51 -13.81
C LEU A 138 -13.91 7.79 -15.15
N HIS A 139 -15.06 7.50 -15.76
CA HIS A 139 -15.12 6.97 -17.12
C HIS A 139 -15.08 8.09 -18.16
N ALA A 140 -14.87 7.74 -19.43
CA ALA A 140 -14.74 8.71 -20.51
C ALA A 140 -15.92 9.69 -20.53
N GLY A 141 -15.63 10.99 -20.57
CA GLY A 141 -16.63 12.03 -20.47
C GLY A 141 -16.09 13.38 -19.98
N VAL A 142 -16.95 14.38 -20.11
CA VAL A 142 -16.75 15.73 -19.56
C VAL A 142 -17.59 15.84 -18.28
N TYR A 143 -16.93 16.12 -17.17
CA TYR A 143 -17.59 16.32 -15.88
C TYR A 143 -17.51 17.78 -15.49
N GLU A 144 -18.67 18.43 -15.43
CA GLU A 144 -18.81 19.83 -15.03
C GLU A 144 -19.45 19.90 -13.65
N GLU A 145 -18.72 20.44 -12.68
CA GLU A 145 -19.21 20.66 -11.32
C GLU A 145 -19.39 22.17 -11.12
N GLN A 146 -20.63 22.61 -10.92
CA GLN A 146 -20.97 24.05 -10.82
C GLN A 146 -20.42 24.72 -9.56
N VAL A 147 -20.07 23.93 -8.54
CA VAL A 147 -19.57 24.41 -7.25
C VAL A 147 -18.25 23.70 -6.96
N GLU A 148 -17.37 24.38 -6.22
CA GLU A 148 -16.13 23.81 -5.73
C GLU A 148 -16.33 22.46 -5.02
N VAL A 149 -15.41 21.53 -5.26
CA VAL A 149 -15.40 20.19 -4.71
C VAL A 149 -14.34 20.10 -3.62
N SER A 150 -14.79 19.99 -2.37
CA SER A 150 -13.89 19.86 -1.21
C SER A 150 -13.45 18.40 -1.00
N LEU A 151 -12.15 18.16 -1.02
CA LEU A 151 -11.55 16.86 -0.70
C LEU A 151 -11.33 16.74 0.80
N LYS A 152 -12.34 16.25 1.52
CA LYS A 152 -12.34 16.14 3.01
C LYS A 152 -11.49 15.01 3.56
N VAL A 153 -11.35 13.91 2.80
CA VAL A 153 -10.54 12.74 3.18
C VAL A 153 -9.52 12.46 2.08
N PRO A 154 -8.40 11.78 2.39
CA PRO A 154 -7.45 11.39 1.35
C PRO A 154 -8.11 10.49 0.31
N VAL A 155 -8.02 10.81 -0.98
CA VAL A 155 -8.65 10.02 -2.06
C VAL A 155 -7.76 9.94 -3.30
N GLU A 156 -7.93 8.86 -4.07
CA GLU A 156 -7.33 8.69 -5.39
C GLU A 156 -8.38 8.85 -6.48
N ILE A 157 -8.29 9.88 -7.31
CA ILE A 157 -9.19 10.12 -8.45
C ILE A 157 -8.45 9.75 -9.74
N VAL A 158 -9.03 8.85 -10.53
CA VAL A 158 -8.40 8.28 -11.73
C VAL A 158 -9.34 8.33 -12.93
N GLY A 159 -8.90 8.95 -14.03
CA GLY A 159 -9.59 8.83 -15.32
C GLY A 159 -9.24 7.53 -16.03
N MET A 160 -10.25 6.88 -16.60
CA MET A 160 -10.09 5.68 -17.42
C MET A 160 -9.86 6.05 -18.88
N GLY A 161 -9.12 5.19 -19.59
CA GLY A 161 -8.84 5.39 -21.01
C GLY A 161 -7.52 6.11 -21.27
N LYS A 162 -7.43 6.77 -22.41
CA LYS A 162 -6.26 7.52 -22.88
C LYS A 162 -6.29 8.96 -22.38
N LEU A 163 -5.17 9.66 -22.52
CA LEU A 163 -5.09 11.09 -22.23
C LEU A 163 -6.15 11.85 -23.05
N GLY A 164 -6.99 12.63 -22.37
CA GLY A 164 -8.07 13.40 -23.00
C GLY A 164 -9.44 12.73 -22.97
N ASP A 165 -9.53 11.43 -22.68
CA ASP A 165 -10.82 10.73 -22.60
C ASP A 165 -11.67 11.22 -21.41
N VAL A 166 -11.01 11.71 -20.34
CA VAL A 166 -11.65 12.25 -19.15
C VAL A 166 -11.24 13.70 -18.94
N SER A 167 -12.23 14.59 -18.99
CA SER A 167 -12.04 16.03 -18.82
C SER A 167 -12.88 16.56 -17.65
N LEU A 168 -12.27 17.40 -16.81
CA LEU A 168 -12.88 17.97 -15.63
C LEU A 168 -12.95 19.50 -15.74
N LEU A 169 -14.15 20.04 -15.58
CA LEU A 169 -14.39 21.46 -15.33
C LEU A 169 -14.82 21.61 -13.86
N VAL A 170 -13.84 21.70 -12.97
CA VAL A 170 -14.05 21.67 -11.52
C VAL A 170 -12.98 22.48 -10.79
N SER A 171 -13.37 23.13 -9.69
CA SER A 171 -12.43 23.65 -8.68
C SER A 171 -12.29 22.64 -7.55
N PHE A 172 -11.05 22.40 -7.10
CA PHE A 172 -10.77 21.53 -5.96
C PHE A 172 -10.28 22.35 -4.76
N ASP A 173 -10.95 22.16 -3.62
CA ASP A 173 -10.46 22.61 -2.31
C ASP A 173 -9.91 21.40 -1.53
N GLN A 174 -8.59 21.28 -1.45
CA GLN A 174 -7.97 20.15 -0.76
C GLN A 174 -7.86 20.43 0.74
N GLN A 175 -8.88 20.01 1.50
CA GLN A 175 -8.91 20.10 2.96
C GLN A 175 -8.17 18.94 3.67
N CYS A 176 -7.94 17.84 2.95
CA CYS A 176 -7.24 16.66 3.46
C CYS A 176 -5.72 16.77 3.24
N PRO A 177 -4.89 16.01 3.99
CA PRO A 177 -3.43 16.11 3.90
C PRO A 177 -2.86 15.65 2.55
N THR A 178 -3.60 14.85 1.78
CA THR A 178 -3.12 14.36 0.47
C THR A 178 -4.27 13.90 -0.41
N ALA A 179 -4.18 14.17 -1.71
CA ALA A 179 -5.01 13.58 -2.74
C ALA A 179 -4.14 13.14 -3.91
N ARG A 180 -4.60 12.16 -4.68
CA ARG A 180 -3.93 11.73 -5.91
C ARG A 180 -4.87 11.90 -7.09
N LEU A 181 -4.42 12.66 -8.08
CA LEU A 181 -5.11 12.86 -9.36
C LEU A 181 -4.31 12.15 -10.45
N CYS A 182 -4.95 11.34 -11.29
CA CYS A 182 -4.25 10.52 -12.28
C CYS A 182 -5.05 10.40 -13.57
N ASN A 183 -4.42 10.66 -14.71
CA ASN A 183 -5.02 10.56 -16.05
C ASN A 183 -6.30 11.39 -16.19
N LEU A 184 -6.23 12.67 -15.80
CA LEU A 184 -7.33 13.64 -15.87
C LEU A 184 -6.85 14.87 -16.63
N VAL A 185 -7.71 15.43 -17.48
CA VAL A 185 -7.47 16.72 -18.13
C VAL A 185 -8.32 17.78 -17.44
N PHE A 186 -7.69 18.86 -16.99
CA PHE A 186 -8.39 20.00 -16.40
C PHE A 186 -8.70 21.02 -17.49
N MET A 187 -9.99 21.28 -17.67
CA MET A 187 -10.44 22.33 -18.57
C MET A 187 -10.51 23.66 -17.82
N PRO A 188 -10.06 24.77 -18.43
CA PRO A 188 -10.25 26.07 -17.85
C PRO A 188 -11.75 26.39 -17.75
N ALA A 189 -12.16 27.06 -16.67
CA ALA A 189 -13.47 27.73 -16.64
C ALA A 189 -13.57 28.60 -17.90
N TRP A 190 -14.61 28.42 -18.69
CA TRP A 190 -14.80 29.17 -19.93
C TRP A 190 -14.83 30.65 -19.57
N PHE A 191 -13.72 31.38 -19.77
CA PHE A 191 -13.84 32.79 -20.10
C PHE A 191 -14.53 32.78 -21.46
N SER A 192 -15.79 33.21 -21.51
CA SER A 192 -16.42 33.53 -22.79
C SER A 192 -15.39 34.33 -23.59
N PRO A 193 -15.06 33.98 -24.84
CA PRO A 193 -14.38 34.94 -25.67
C PRO A 193 -15.36 36.11 -25.77
N VAL A 194 -15.05 37.20 -25.07
CA VAL A 194 -15.67 38.49 -25.36
C VAL A 194 -15.27 38.72 -26.81
N VAL A 195 -16.18 38.41 -27.73
CA VAL A 195 -16.07 38.79 -29.12
C VAL A 195 -16.14 40.32 -29.07
N TYR A 196 -14.99 40.96 -28.98
CA TYR A 196 -14.89 42.37 -29.29
C TYR A 196 -15.36 42.50 -30.73
N LYS A 197 -16.55 43.09 -30.89
CA LYS A 197 -17.05 43.58 -32.18
C LYS A 197 -16.16 44.71 -32.66
#